data_AF-A0AAT9GSI0-F1
#
_entry.id   AF-A0AAT9GSI0-F1
#
_cell.length_a   1.000
_cell.length_b   1.000
_cell.length_c   1.000
_cell.angle_alpha   90.00
_cell.angle_beta   90.00
_cell.angle_gamma   90.00
#
_symmetry.space_group_name_H-M   'P 1'
#
loop_
_entity.id
_entity.type
_entity.pdbx_description
1 polymer ?
#
loop_
_entity_poly.entity_id
_entity_poly.type
_entity_poly.pdbx_seq_one_letter_code
_entity_poly.pdbx_strand_id
1 'polypeptide(L)'
;MRIAFHGFKGGIGKSTLSLMFAKALAEEGKKVLFIDRDLMSWASELAKINEDGLLIQIGLGKEPKNFSKEIKIGSGSVEVVKLFSTGIKFYKVLYEFNKEKEFKEIYKEFLRSKVFDYIILDNPVFLSWDHNPIKYETIAYNEVFPNDKAYVILVSDPLSFSIDDSIIYLRRISSEAPIFWSPLAGIINMAIEEKEKYVDSLKKLMSSIGFYKGVIVRFYDSIFQFYGSIEDLPVVPEIKVLAERVMNNDMKEEIIV
;
A
#
# COMPACT_ATOMS: atom_id res chain seq x y z
N MET A 1 -10.87 -7.08 4.18
CA MET A 1 -10.86 -5.62 3.90
C MET A 1 -9.60 -5.27 3.12
N ARG A 2 -9.71 -4.45 2.06
CA ARG A 2 -8.57 -4.09 1.21
C ARG A 2 -8.28 -2.59 1.24
N ILE A 3 -7.01 -2.21 1.44
CA ILE A 3 -6.58 -0.82 1.63
C ILE A 3 -5.38 -0.53 0.73
N ALA A 4 -5.52 0.46 -0.15
CA ALA A 4 -4.48 0.93 -1.04
C ALA A 4 -3.82 2.19 -0.50
N PHE A 5 -2.49 2.20 -0.43
CA PHE A 5 -1.72 3.41 -0.16
C PHE A 5 -1.29 4.05 -1.48
N HIS A 6 -1.62 5.33 -1.63
CA HIS A 6 -1.31 6.13 -2.81
C HIS A 6 -0.53 7.38 -2.44
N GLY A 7 0.24 7.90 -3.41
CA GLY A 7 0.98 9.14 -3.29
C GLY A 7 1.47 9.57 -4.66
N PHE A 8 1.45 10.88 -4.92
CA PHE A 8 1.91 11.42 -6.20
C PHE A 8 3.44 11.40 -6.31
N LYS A 9 4.13 11.80 -5.23
CA LYS A 9 5.57 12.00 -5.18
C LYS A 9 6.30 10.78 -4.60
N GLY A 10 7.49 10.49 -5.14
CA GLY A 10 8.40 9.49 -4.58
C GLY A 10 9.09 9.98 -3.31
N GLY A 11 9.47 9.06 -2.42
CA GLY A 11 10.23 9.38 -1.20
C GLY A 11 9.41 9.99 -0.06
N ILE A 12 8.09 10.10 -0.17
CA ILE A 12 7.21 10.63 0.89
C ILE A 12 6.88 9.60 1.99
N GLY A 13 7.51 8.43 1.99
CA GLY A 13 7.34 7.40 3.03
C GLY A 13 6.14 6.45 2.86
N LYS A 14 5.47 6.42 1.71
CA LYS A 14 4.31 5.54 1.43
C LYS A 14 4.57 4.04 1.75
N SER A 15 5.66 3.48 1.24
CA SER A 15 6.03 2.07 1.47
C SER A 15 6.29 1.79 2.95
N THR A 16 6.96 2.73 3.63
CA THR A 16 7.23 2.67 5.05
C THR A 16 5.94 2.71 5.88
N LEU A 17 5.05 3.69 5.64
CA LEU A 17 3.80 3.84 6.39
C LEU A 17 2.83 2.68 6.13
N SER A 18 2.72 2.21 4.89
CA SER A 18 1.86 1.07 4.57
C SER A 18 2.34 -0.21 5.26
N LEU A 19 3.66 -0.43 5.34
CA LEU A 19 4.22 -1.58 6.02
C LEU A 19 4.10 -1.48 7.54
N MET A 20 4.29 -0.28 8.11
CA MET A 20 4.00 -0.01 9.54
C MET A 20 2.53 -0.26 9.86
N PHE A 21 1.62 0.14 8.98
CA PHE A 21 0.20 -0.09 9.15
C PHE A 21 -0.14 -1.60 9.12
N ALA A 22 0.43 -2.34 8.16
CA ALA A 22 0.31 -3.80 8.12
C ALA A 22 0.88 -4.48 9.36
N LYS A 23 2.04 -4.03 9.84
CA LYS A 23 2.66 -4.51 11.08
C LYS A 23 1.78 -4.24 12.30
N ALA A 24 1.23 -3.02 12.43
CA ALA A 24 0.34 -2.65 13.52
C ALA A 24 -0.91 -3.55 13.58
N LEU A 25 -1.51 -3.85 12.43
CA LEU A 25 -2.62 -4.81 12.35
C LEU A 25 -2.20 -6.21 12.79
N ALA A 26 -1.02 -6.68 12.36
CA ALA A 26 -0.51 -8.00 12.71
C ALA A 26 -0.13 -8.13 14.19
N GLU A 27 0.40 -7.07 14.81
CA GLU A 27 0.67 -6.99 16.26
C GLU A 27 -0.61 -7.23 17.08
N GLU A 28 -1.77 -6.80 16.57
CA GLU A 28 -3.10 -7.05 17.14
C GLU A 28 -3.73 -8.39 16.69
N GLY A 29 -2.89 -9.32 16.24
CA GLY A 29 -3.28 -10.71 15.93
C GLY A 29 -3.91 -10.92 14.56
N LYS A 30 -3.88 -9.93 13.65
CA LYS A 30 -4.46 -10.06 12.31
C LYS A 30 -3.53 -10.79 11.34
N LYS A 31 -4.12 -11.51 10.38
CA LYS A 31 -3.42 -12.06 9.22
C LYS A 31 -3.51 -11.05 8.08
N VAL A 32 -2.38 -10.47 7.72
CA VAL A 32 -2.30 -9.38 6.74
C VAL A 32 -1.58 -9.86 5.50
N LEU A 33 -2.18 -9.63 4.33
CA LEU A 33 -1.48 -9.73 3.05
C LEU A 33 -0.95 -8.35 2.66
N PHE A 34 0.36 -8.21 2.50
CA PHE A 34 1.00 -7.01 2.02
C PHE A 34 1.48 -7.21 0.58
N ILE A 35 0.95 -6.45 -0.36
CA ILE A 35 1.31 -6.53 -1.78
C ILE A 35 2.22 -5.37 -2.13
N ASP A 36 3.50 -5.68 -2.30
CA ASP A 36 4.53 -4.75 -2.73
C ASP A 36 4.48 -4.59 -4.25
N ARG A 37 3.99 -3.44 -4.68
CA ARG A 37 3.91 -3.04 -6.10
C ARG A 37 4.81 -1.85 -6.38
N ASP A 38 5.63 -1.44 -5.42
CA ASP A 38 6.59 -0.39 -5.66
C ASP A 38 7.76 -0.99 -6.45
N LEU A 39 8.20 -0.26 -7.47
CA LEU A 39 9.29 -0.73 -8.32
C LEU A 39 10.59 -0.86 -7.56
N MET A 40 10.76 -0.14 -6.44
CA MET A 40 11.94 -0.27 -5.59
C MET A 40 11.91 -1.52 -4.71
N SER A 41 10.74 -2.15 -4.54
CA SER A 41 10.55 -3.40 -3.81
C SER A 41 11.11 -3.39 -2.37
N TRP A 42 11.05 -2.24 -1.69
CA TRP A 42 11.67 -2.05 -0.37
C TRP A 42 11.07 -2.97 0.69
N ALA A 43 9.75 -3.15 0.72
CA ALA A 43 9.10 -4.07 1.65
C ALA A 43 9.50 -5.53 1.37
N SER A 44 9.62 -5.90 0.09
CA SER A 44 10.10 -7.22 -0.31
C SER A 44 11.57 -7.45 0.08
N GLU A 45 12.41 -6.41 0.02
CA GLU A 45 13.80 -6.47 0.48
C GLU A 45 13.88 -6.72 1.99
N LEU A 46 13.11 -5.99 2.80
CA LEU A 46 13.02 -6.24 4.25
C LEU A 46 12.50 -7.64 4.58
N ALA A 47 11.61 -8.18 3.74
CA ALA A 47 11.13 -9.55 3.84
C ALA A 47 12.19 -10.60 3.41
N LYS A 48 13.29 -10.18 2.77
CA LYS A 48 14.31 -11.05 2.16
C LYS A 48 13.77 -11.89 1.00
N ILE A 49 12.91 -11.30 0.17
CA ILE A 49 12.40 -11.90 -1.08
C ILE A 49 13.33 -11.51 -2.23
N ASN A 50 14.35 -12.35 -2.46
CA ASN A 50 15.42 -12.08 -3.42
C ASN A 50 15.05 -12.43 -4.87
N GLU A 51 14.02 -13.26 -5.06
CA GLU A 51 13.58 -13.70 -6.38
C GLU A 51 12.86 -12.57 -7.15
N ASP A 52 12.65 -12.80 -8.45
CA ASP A 52 11.84 -11.93 -9.28
C ASP A 52 10.38 -11.89 -8.75
N GLY A 53 9.68 -10.76 -8.87
CA GLY A 53 8.27 -10.66 -8.48
C GLY A 53 7.35 -11.53 -9.34
N LEU A 54 6.16 -11.86 -8.84
CA LEU A 54 5.21 -12.78 -9.48
C LEU A 54 4.97 -12.44 -10.97
N LEU A 55 4.72 -11.16 -11.27
CA LEU A 55 4.48 -10.71 -12.64
C LEU A 55 5.68 -11.00 -13.56
N ILE A 56 6.89 -10.73 -13.06
CA ILE A 56 8.13 -10.88 -13.82
C ILE A 56 8.43 -12.35 -14.07
N GLN A 57 8.20 -13.23 -13.09
CA GLN A 57 8.36 -14.67 -13.28
C GLN A 57 7.44 -15.18 -14.41
N ILE A 58 6.16 -14.82 -14.36
CA ILE A 58 5.17 -15.22 -15.37
C ILE A 58 5.53 -14.64 -16.74
N GLY A 59 5.84 -13.35 -16.81
CA GLY A 59 6.20 -12.66 -18.04
C GLY A 59 7.43 -13.24 -18.73
N LEU A 60 8.36 -13.80 -17.95
CA LEU A 60 9.54 -14.50 -18.46
C LEU A 60 9.30 -16.01 -18.72
N GLY A 61 8.07 -16.50 -18.54
CA GLY A 61 7.73 -17.91 -18.72
C GLY A 61 8.32 -18.85 -17.66
N LYS A 62 8.67 -18.32 -16.48
CA LYS A 62 9.14 -19.12 -15.35
C LYS A 62 7.96 -19.61 -14.53
N GLU A 63 8.11 -20.80 -13.94
CA GLU A 63 7.19 -21.28 -12.91
C GLU A 63 7.27 -20.38 -11.66
N PRO A 64 6.16 -19.78 -11.20
CA PRO A 64 6.18 -18.87 -10.07
C PRO A 64 6.56 -19.57 -8.76
N LYS A 65 7.62 -19.08 -8.12
CA LYS A 65 8.08 -19.59 -6.83
C LYS A 65 8.70 -18.49 -5.99
N ASN A 66 8.64 -18.63 -4.66
CA ASN A 66 9.33 -17.76 -3.71
C ASN A 66 9.09 -16.25 -3.94
N PHE A 67 7.94 -15.86 -4.52
CA PHE A 67 7.54 -14.47 -4.72
C PHE A 67 6.84 -13.88 -3.49
N SER A 68 6.56 -14.72 -2.49
CA SER A 68 5.95 -14.33 -1.23
C SER A 68 6.67 -14.95 -0.04
N LYS A 69 6.48 -14.33 1.12
CA LYS A 69 7.00 -14.83 2.39
C LYS A 69 6.12 -14.40 3.55
N GLU A 70 5.79 -15.34 4.43
CA GLU A 70 5.11 -15.05 5.69
C GLU A 70 6.13 -14.65 6.77
N ILE A 71 5.80 -13.59 7.51
CA ILE A 71 6.55 -13.10 8.66
C ILE A 71 5.61 -13.09 9.86
N LYS A 72 6.00 -13.75 10.95
CA LYS A 72 5.22 -13.79 12.19
C LYS A 72 5.46 -12.51 12.99
N ILE A 73 4.38 -11.86 13.41
CA ILE A 73 4.42 -10.61 14.18
C ILE A 73 3.46 -10.78 15.35
N GLY A 74 3.98 -10.91 16.57
CA GLY A 74 3.16 -11.19 17.75
C GLY A 74 2.30 -12.46 17.54
N SER A 75 0.98 -12.34 17.74
CA SER A 75 0.00 -13.40 17.46
C SER A 75 -0.53 -13.42 16.02
N GLY A 76 -0.17 -12.43 15.19
CA GLY A 76 -0.59 -12.32 13.80
C GLY A 76 0.53 -12.64 12.80
N SER A 77 0.33 -12.25 11.55
CA SER A 77 1.35 -12.36 10.51
C SER A 77 1.17 -11.38 9.37
N VAL A 78 2.27 -11.08 8.69
CA VAL A 78 2.31 -10.34 7.43
C VAL A 78 2.86 -11.27 6.35
N GLU A 79 2.03 -11.66 5.39
CA GLU A 79 2.46 -12.29 4.14
C GLU A 79 2.85 -11.19 3.16
N VAL A 80 4.14 -11.02 2.88
CA VAL A 80 4.62 -10.06 1.88
C VAL A 80 4.64 -10.75 0.52
N VAL A 81 4.04 -10.13 -0.48
CA VAL A 81 4.08 -10.54 -1.89
C VAL A 81 4.83 -9.50 -2.69
N LYS A 82 5.89 -9.92 -3.36
CA LYS A 82 6.61 -9.12 -4.35
C LYS A 82 5.91 -9.24 -5.69
N LEU A 83 5.16 -8.21 -6.10
CA LEU A 83 4.43 -8.25 -7.37
C LEU A 83 5.35 -7.92 -8.55
N PHE A 84 6.21 -6.92 -8.37
CA PHE A 84 7.16 -6.45 -9.39
C PHE A 84 8.60 -6.66 -8.97
N SER A 85 9.51 -6.54 -9.94
CA SER A 85 10.95 -6.43 -9.68
C SER A 85 11.46 -5.07 -10.12
N THR A 86 12.65 -4.71 -9.65
CA THR A 86 13.42 -3.58 -10.16
C THR A 86 14.06 -3.89 -11.54
N GLY A 87 14.40 -2.83 -12.28
CA GLY A 87 15.38 -2.88 -13.37
C GLY A 87 14.86 -3.26 -14.76
N ILE A 88 15.80 -3.54 -15.68
CA ILE A 88 15.54 -3.74 -17.12
C ILE A 88 14.50 -4.85 -17.38
N LYS A 89 14.51 -5.91 -16.57
CA LYS A 89 13.55 -7.01 -16.67
C LYS A 89 12.10 -6.52 -16.52
N PHE A 90 11.85 -5.56 -15.61
CA PHE A 90 10.53 -5.00 -15.41
C PHE A 90 10.02 -4.29 -16.66
N TYR A 91 10.82 -3.37 -17.21
CA TYR A 91 10.42 -2.65 -18.42
C TYR A 91 10.19 -3.61 -19.59
N LYS A 92 11.09 -4.59 -19.81
CA LYS A 92 10.91 -5.59 -20.86
C LYS A 92 9.60 -6.36 -20.70
N VAL A 93 9.35 -6.88 -19.51
CA VAL A 93 8.12 -7.64 -19.24
C VAL A 93 6.89 -6.73 -19.39
N LEU A 94 6.92 -5.50 -18.90
CA LEU A 94 5.79 -4.58 -18.95
C LEU A 94 5.35 -4.27 -20.40
N TYR A 95 6.29 -4.01 -21.30
CA TYR A 95 5.98 -3.70 -22.71
C TYR A 95 5.46 -4.91 -23.50
N GLU A 96 5.90 -6.11 -23.14
CA GLU A 96 5.61 -7.35 -23.89
C GLU A 96 4.59 -8.26 -23.18
N PHE A 97 4.01 -7.81 -22.06
CA PHE A 97 3.19 -8.68 -21.21
C PHE A 97 1.89 -9.10 -21.93
N ASN A 98 1.82 -10.36 -22.32
CA ASN A 98 0.64 -10.96 -22.98
C ASN A 98 0.05 -12.14 -22.18
N LYS A 99 0.50 -12.33 -20.94
CA LYS A 99 0.13 -13.45 -20.05
C LYS A 99 -0.89 -13.06 -18.98
N GLU A 100 -1.80 -12.13 -19.31
CA GLU A 100 -2.83 -11.65 -18.38
C GLU A 100 -3.66 -12.80 -17.78
N LYS A 101 -4.15 -13.72 -18.61
CA LYS A 101 -4.98 -14.84 -18.14
C LYS A 101 -4.22 -15.75 -17.17
N GLU A 102 -2.98 -16.10 -17.51
CA GLU A 102 -2.11 -16.93 -16.67
C GLU A 102 -1.84 -16.25 -15.33
N PHE A 103 -1.50 -14.96 -15.34
CA PHE A 103 -1.30 -14.19 -14.12
C PHE A 103 -2.53 -14.11 -13.24
N LYS A 104 -3.70 -13.84 -13.83
CA LYS A 104 -4.96 -13.79 -13.07
C LYS A 104 -5.25 -15.14 -12.41
N GLU A 105 -5.13 -16.27 -13.11
CA GLU A 105 -5.40 -17.58 -12.52
C GLU A 105 -4.46 -17.90 -11.36
N ILE A 106 -3.14 -17.75 -11.56
CA ILE A 106 -2.14 -18.03 -10.51
C ILE A 106 -2.34 -17.12 -9.30
N TYR A 107 -2.63 -15.85 -9.54
CA TYR A 107 -2.89 -14.90 -8.44
C TYR A 107 -4.19 -15.23 -7.70
N LYS A 108 -5.25 -15.62 -8.40
CA LYS A 108 -6.51 -16.05 -7.77
C LYS A 108 -6.34 -17.32 -6.94
N GLU A 109 -5.56 -18.28 -7.42
CA GLU A 109 -5.21 -19.48 -6.65
C GLU A 109 -4.45 -19.13 -5.37
N PHE A 110 -3.45 -18.25 -5.47
CA PHE A 110 -2.73 -17.73 -4.31
C PHE A 110 -3.67 -17.07 -3.30
N LEU A 111 -4.56 -16.19 -3.75
CA LEU A 111 -5.55 -15.52 -2.88
C LEU A 111 -6.49 -16.51 -2.18
N ARG A 112 -6.85 -17.63 -2.81
CA ARG A 112 -7.72 -18.66 -2.23
C ARG A 112 -6.98 -19.62 -1.30
N SER A 113 -5.65 -19.70 -1.40
CA SER A 113 -4.84 -20.64 -0.63
C SER A 113 -4.72 -20.30 0.86
N LYS A 114 -5.00 -19.04 1.23
CA LYS A 114 -4.88 -18.52 2.59
C LYS A 114 -6.03 -17.57 2.92
N VAL A 115 -6.36 -17.45 4.20
CA VAL A 115 -7.33 -16.48 4.71
C VAL A 115 -6.59 -15.28 5.28
N PHE A 116 -7.00 -14.08 4.87
CA PHE A 116 -6.45 -12.81 5.33
C PHE A 116 -7.57 -11.92 5.86
N ASP A 117 -7.33 -11.25 6.99
CA ASP A 117 -8.26 -10.27 7.55
C ASP A 117 -8.16 -8.93 6.78
N TYR A 118 -6.91 -8.55 6.45
CA TYR A 118 -6.58 -7.30 5.78
C TYR A 118 -5.64 -7.53 4.61
N ILE A 119 -5.80 -6.71 3.58
CA ILE A 119 -4.98 -6.71 2.38
C ILE A 119 -4.51 -5.28 2.13
N ILE A 120 -3.20 -5.07 2.24
CA ILE A 120 -2.56 -3.76 2.15
C ILE A 120 -1.77 -3.69 0.84
N LEU A 121 -1.95 -2.60 0.09
CA LEU A 121 -1.33 -2.42 -1.21
C LEU A 121 -0.41 -1.22 -1.18
N ASP A 122 0.88 -1.45 -1.42
CA ASP A 122 1.84 -0.38 -1.64
C ASP A 122 1.94 -0.09 -3.13
N ASN A 123 1.18 0.88 -3.62
CA ASN A 123 1.16 1.23 -5.04
C ASN A 123 2.38 2.06 -5.44
N PRO A 124 2.87 1.95 -6.69
CA PRO A 124 3.93 2.82 -7.19
C PRO A 124 3.44 4.26 -7.35
N VAL A 125 4.38 5.18 -7.45
CA VAL A 125 4.11 6.57 -7.87
C VAL A 125 3.62 6.61 -9.32
N PHE A 126 2.90 7.68 -9.69
CA PHE A 126 2.42 7.93 -11.06
C PHE A 126 1.61 6.78 -11.69
N LEU A 127 0.89 6.01 -10.88
CA LEU A 127 -0.01 4.97 -11.39
C LEU A 127 -0.95 5.53 -12.49
N SER A 128 -1.01 4.83 -13.61
CA SER A 128 -2.11 4.87 -14.58
C SER A 128 -2.74 3.48 -14.67
N TRP A 129 -4.03 3.37 -15.01
CA TRP A 129 -4.66 2.07 -15.19
C TRP A 129 -4.46 1.48 -16.59
N ASP A 130 -4.18 2.33 -17.58
CA ASP A 130 -3.90 1.91 -18.94
C ASP A 130 -2.58 1.15 -19.03
N HIS A 131 -2.62 -0.04 -19.63
CA HIS A 131 -1.49 -0.95 -19.82
C HIS A 131 -0.72 -1.29 -18.53
N ASN A 132 -1.40 -1.22 -17.39
CA ASN A 132 -0.78 -1.44 -16.09
C ASN A 132 -1.16 -2.80 -15.51
N PRO A 133 -0.18 -3.68 -15.23
CA PRO A 133 -0.46 -4.96 -14.61
C PRO A 133 -1.12 -4.90 -13.22
N ILE A 134 -1.09 -3.74 -12.56
CA ILE A 134 -1.89 -3.47 -11.35
C ILE A 134 -3.39 -3.61 -11.63
N LYS A 135 -3.84 -3.28 -12.84
CA LYS A 135 -5.22 -3.50 -13.29
C LYS A 135 -5.58 -4.98 -13.27
N TYR A 136 -4.68 -5.84 -13.76
CA TYR A 136 -4.92 -7.29 -13.80
C TYR A 136 -5.04 -7.87 -12.40
N GLU A 137 -4.16 -7.45 -11.49
CA GLU A 137 -4.21 -7.83 -10.09
C GLU A 137 -5.53 -7.39 -9.46
N THR A 138 -5.96 -6.14 -9.73
CA THR A 138 -7.16 -5.58 -9.08
C THR A 138 -8.42 -6.27 -9.57
N ILE A 139 -8.48 -6.60 -10.87
CA ILE A 139 -9.58 -7.39 -11.45
C ILE A 139 -9.60 -8.80 -10.86
N ALA A 140 -8.46 -9.49 -10.83
CA ALA A 140 -8.38 -10.84 -10.25
C ALA A 140 -8.76 -10.87 -8.77
N TYR A 141 -8.38 -9.84 -8.00
CA TYR A 141 -8.83 -9.69 -6.62
C TYR A 141 -10.36 -9.59 -6.54
N ASN A 142 -10.95 -8.70 -7.33
CA ASN A 142 -12.40 -8.47 -7.33
C ASN A 142 -13.20 -9.70 -7.80
N GLU A 143 -12.62 -10.54 -8.66
CA GLU A 143 -13.21 -11.83 -9.04
C GLU A 143 -13.26 -12.84 -7.87
N VAL A 144 -12.28 -12.79 -6.95
CA VAL A 144 -12.24 -13.69 -5.78
C VAL A 144 -13.09 -13.15 -4.63
N PHE A 145 -13.07 -11.83 -4.42
CA PHE A 145 -13.75 -11.15 -3.32
C PHE A 145 -14.67 -10.02 -3.83
N PRO A 146 -15.76 -10.33 -4.56
CA PRO A 146 -16.60 -9.30 -5.21
C PRO A 146 -17.35 -8.40 -4.24
N ASN A 147 -17.52 -8.83 -2.98
CA ASN A 147 -18.22 -8.08 -1.94
C ASN A 147 -17.28 -7.36 -0.96
N ASP A 148 -15.96 -7.50 -1.15
CA ASP A 148 -14.99 -6.87 -0.27
C ASP A 148 -14.97 -5.36 -0.48
N LYS A 149 -15.02 -4.61 0.62
CA LYS A 149 -14.85 -3.16 0.57
C LYS A 149 -13.38 -2.82 0.33
N ALA A 150 -13.16 -1.96 -0.65
CA ALA A 150 -11.86 -1.41 -1.02
C ALA A 150 -11.75 0.05 -0.55
N TYR A 151 -10.62 0.38 0.07
CA TYR A 151 -10.36 1.67 0.70
C TYR A 151 -9.05 2.27 0.20
N VAL A 152 -8.96 3.60 0.21
CA VAL A 152 -7.75 4.32 -0.16
C VAL A 152 -7.25 5.21 0.97
N ILE A 153 -5.93 5.17 1.17
CA ILE A 153 -5.16 6.10 1.98
C ILE A 153 -4.27 6.91 1.04
N LEU A 154 -4.32 8.24 1.16
CA LEU A 154 -3.47 9.15 0.39
C LEU A 154 -2.39 9.74 1.28
N VAL A 155 -1.14 9.55 0.89
CA VAL A 155 0.03 10.09 1.59
C VAL A 155 0.57 11.28 0.80
N SER A 156 0.90 12.35 1.50
CA SER A 156 1.66 13.50 0.97
C SER A 156 2.71 13.96 1.97
N ASP A 157 3.72 14.70 1.50
CA ASP A 157 4.56 15.52 2.38
C ASP A 157 3.82 16.82 2.76
N PRO A 158 4.34 17.67 3.66
CA PRO A 158 3.61 18.83 4.14
C PRO A 158 3.56 20.02 3.16
N LEU A 159 4.20 19.91 1.99
CA LEU A 159 4.27 21.01 1.04
C LEU A 159 2.92 21.17 0.33
N SER A 160 2.43 22.42 0.27
CA SER A 160 1.11 22.73 -0.28
C SER A 160 0.90 22.22 -1.71
N PHE A 161 1.89 22.42 -2.58
CA PHE A 161 1.83 21.93 -3.97
C PHE A 161 1.80 20.39 -4.03
N SER A 162 2.52 19.69 -3.14
CA SER A 162 2.52 18.24 -3.08
C SER A 162 1.14 17.70 -2.69
N ILE A 163 0.47 18.37 -1.75
CA ILE A 163 -0.89 18.03 -1.33
C ILE A 163 -1.87 18.22 -2.50
N ASP A 164 -1.78 19.36 -3.20
CA ASP A 164 -2.65 19.67 -4.34
C ASP A 164 -2.47 18.67 -5.49
N ASP A 165 -1.22 18.36 -5.86
CA ASP A 165 -0.93 17.36 -6.88
C ASP A 165 -1.40 15.96 -6.46
N SER A 166 -1.29 15.62 -5.16
CA SER A 166 -1.77 14.35 -4.62
C SER A 166 -3.29 14.21 -4.72
N ILE A 167 -4.04 15.29 -4.48
CA ILE A 167 -5.50 15.34 -4.64
C ILE A 167 -5.88 15.16 -6.12
N ILE A 168 -5.23 15.90 -7.03
CA ILE A 168 -5.48 15.81 -8.48
C ILE A 168 -5.18 14.39 -8.98
N TYR A 169 -4.04 13.86 -8.58
CA TYR A 169 -3.61 12.50 -8.91
C TYR A 169 -4.64 11.46 -8.46
N LEU A 170 -5.05 11.49 -7.18
CA LEU A 170 -5.99 10.51 -6.64
C LEU A 170 -7.35 10.58 -7.35
N ARG A 171 -7.86 11.78 -7.65
CA ARG A 171 -9.11 11.96 -8.40
C ARG A 171 -9.02 11.32 -9.78
N ARG A 172 -7.92 11.57 -10.51
CA ARG A 172 -7.70 10.97 -11.84
C ARG A 172 -7.70 9.45 -11.76
N ILE A 173 -6.84 8.86 -10.92
CA ILE A 173 -6.74 7.40 -10.86
C ILE A 173 -8.01 6.74 -10.31
N SER A 174 -8.78 7.43 -9.46
CA SER A 174 -10.05 6.90 -8.96
C SER A 174 -11.12 6.86 -10.05
N SER A 175 -11.11 7.86 -10.95
CA SER A 175 -12.05 7.92 -12.09
C SER A 175 -11.81 6.85 -13.14
N GLU A 176 -10.57 6.38 -13.25
CA GLU A 176 -10.12 5.35 -14.21
C GLU A 176 -10.10 3.94 -13.59
N ALA A 177 -10.35 3.82 -12.29
CA ALA A 177 -10.16 2.57 -11.56
C ALA A 177 -11.18 1.50 -11.97
N PRO A 178 -10.78 0.21 -12.03
CA PRO A 178 -11.68 -0.90 -12.35
C PRO A 178 -12.67 -1.22 -11.22
N ILE A 179 -12.44 -0.69 -10.02
CA ILE A 179 -13.31 -0.84 -8.85
C ILE A 179 -13.42 0.49 -8.11
N PHE A 180 -14.49 0.64 -7.33
CA PHE A 180 -14.68 1.81 -6.47
C PHE A 180 -13.79 1.72 -5.21
N TRP A 181 -13.01 2.76 -4.96
CA TRP A 181 -12.16 2.90 -3.77
C TRP A 181 -12.76 3.94 -2.82
N SER A 182 -13.20 3.50 -1.65
CA SER A 182 -13.75 4.40 -0.64
C SER A 182 -12.64 5.19 0.05
N PRO A 183 -12.74 6.52 0.19
CA PRO A 183 -11.79 7.30 0.97
C PRO A 183 -11.71 6.80 2.41
N LEU A 184 -10.52 6.50 2.91
CA LEU A 184 -10.30 6.11 4.31
C LEU A 184 -9.55 7.19 5.08
N ALA A 185 -8.32 7.51 4.65
CA ALA A 185 -7.49 8.48 5.35
C ALA A 185 -6.63 9.35 4.42
N GLY A 186 -6.44 10.60 4.80
CA GLY A 186 -5.38 11.47 4.28
C GLY A 186 -4.24 11.56 5.29
N ILE A 187 -3.00 11.40 4.85
CA ILE A 187 -1.80 11.46 5.69
C ILE A 187 -0.88 12.56 5.19
N ILE A 188 -0.54 13.50 6.09
CA ILE A 188 0.60 14.39 5.92
C ILE A 188 1.77 13.76 6.68
N ASN A 189 2.78 13.30 5.95
CA ASN A 189 3.96 12.66 6.52
C ASN A 189 5.15 13.63 6.59
N MET A 190 6.16 13.30 7.38
CA MET A 190 7.38 14.08 7.55
C MET A 190 7.12 15.51 8.05
N ALA A 191 6.15 15.68 8.95
CA ALA A 191 5.92 16.94 9.65
C ALA A 191 7.11 17.25 10.58
N ILE A 192 7.82 18.35 10.33
CA ILE A 192 9.00 18.77 11.10
C ILE A 192 8.64 19.83 12.14
N GLU A 193 7.60 20.61 11.87
CA GLU A 193 7.09 21.64 12.78
C GLU A 193 5.99 21.10 13.69
N GLU A 194 5.50 21.97 14.59
CA GLU A 194 4.34 21.68 15.44
C GLU A 194 3.12 21.29 14.61
N LYS A 195 2.39 20.27 15.08
CA LYS A 195 1.32 19.60 14.31
C LYS A 195 0.21 20.57 13.90
N GLU A 196 -0.05 21.58 14.72
CA GLU A 196 -1.05 22.63 14.50
C GLU A 196 -0.85 23.34 13.15
N LYS A 197 0.39 23.48 12.68
CA LYS A 197 0.68 24.15 11.39
C LYS A 197 0.21 23.36 10.18
N TYR A 198 0.01 22.06 10.31
CA TYR A 198 -0.40 21.18 9.21
C TYR A 198 -1.89 20.84 9.26
N VAL A 199 -2.62 21.23 10.31
CA VAL A 199 -4.04 20.90 10.50
C VAL A 199 -4.91 21.44 9.36
N ASP A 200 -4.70 22.68 8.93
CA ASP A 200 -5.53 23.26 7.85
C ASP A 200 -5.25 22.61 6.49
N SER A 201 -3.98 22.30 6.20
CA SER A 201 -3.59 21.52 5.03
C SER A 201 -4.20 20.12 5.04
N LEU A 202 -4.24 19.48 6.22
CA LEU A 202 -4.87 18.17 6.39
C LEU A 202 -6.38 18.24 6.20
N LYS A 203 -7.05 19.25 6.78
CA LYS A 203 -8.49 19.48 6.58
C LYS A 203 -8.83 19.72 5.11
N LYS A 204 -7.98 20.46 4.37
CA LYS A 204 -8.10 20.63 2.93
C LYS A 204 -8.02 19.29 2.20
N LEU A 205 -7.02 18.46 2.53
CA LEU A 205 -6.87 17.11 1.97
C LEU A 205 -8.10 16.24 2.25
N MET A 206 -8.57 16.23 3.50
CA MET A 206 -9.73 15.45 3.93
C MET A 206 -11.00 15.87 3.20
N SER A 207 -11.34 17.16 3.24
CA SER A 207 -12.57 17.68 2.61
C SER A 207 -12.57 17.57 1.08
N SER A 208 -11.41 17.68 0.42
CA SER A 208 -11.30 17.60 -1.03
C SER A 208 -11.58 16.21 -1.60
N ILE A 209 -11.34 15.16 -0.82
CA ILE A 209 -11.53 13.76 -1.25
C ILE A 209 -12.71 13.09 -0.49
N GLY A 210 -13.04 13.57 0.71
CA GLY A 210 -14.03 12.96 1.60
C GLY A 210 -13.43 11.91 2.54
N PHE A 211 -12.19 12.10 3.02
CA PHE A 211 -11.57 11.17 3.96
C PHE A 211 -12.18 11.28 5.36
N TYR A 212 -12.42 10.12 5.99
CA TYR A 212 -12.88 10.03 7.39
C TYR A 212 -11.76 10.29 8.38
N LYS A 213 -10.52 9.90 8.06
CA LYS A 213 -9.39 10.08 8.98
C LYS A 213 -8.36 11.03 8.38
N GLY A 214 -7.85 11.93 9.20
CA GLY A 214 -6.67 12.72 8.90
C GLY A 214 -5.54 12.31 9.82
N VAL A 215 -4.31 12.18 9.31
CA VAL A 215 -3.15 11.82 10.13
C VAL A 215 -1.98 12.75 9.85
N ILE A 216 -1.35 13.28 10.90
CA ILE A 216 -0.10 14.04 10.81
C ILE A 216 1.01 13.19 11.40
N VAL A 217 1.84 12.60 10.54
CA VAL A 217 2.99 11.82 11.00
C VAL A 217 4.21 12.73 11.06
N ARG A 218 4.75 12.92 12.27
CA ARG A 218 5.99 13.70 12.44
C ARG A 218 7.19 13.02 11.80
N PHE A 219 8.25 13.78 11.58
CA PHE A 219 9.53 13.23 11.18
C PHE A 219 10.17 12.44 12.34
N TYR A 220 10.62 11.22 12.06
CA TYR A 220 11.30 10.34 13.01
C TYR A 220 12.65 9.90 12.43
N ASP A 221 13.75 10.34 13.05
CA ASP A 221 15.11 9.97 12.63
C ASP A 221 15.32 8.45 12.57
N SER A 222 14.76 7.73 13.55
CA SER A 222 14.86 6.27 13.67
C SER A 222 14.24 5.52 12.49
N ILE A 223 13.30 6.15 11.79
CA ILE A 223 12.65 5.58 10.60
C ILE A 223 13.46 5.93 9.36
N PHE A 224 13.92 7.17 9.28
CA PHE A 224 14.66 7.66 8.12
C PHE A 224 15.96 6.89 7.90
N GLN A 225 16.61 6.46 8.98
CA GLN A 225 17.85 5.67 8.96
C GLN A 225 17.61 4.18 9.21
N PHE A 226 16.38 3.70 9.05
CA PHE A 226 16.06 2.32 9.39
C PHE A 226 16.75 1.31 8.46
N TYR A 227 17.43 0.34 9.08
CA TYR A 227 17.93 -0.87 8.45
C TYR A 227 17.59 -2.05 9.37
N GLY A 228 17.08 -3.15 8.83
CA GLY A 228 16.67 -4.30 9.63
C GLY A 228 15.73 -5.24 8.89
N SER A 229 14.90 -5.96 9.64
CA SER A 229 13.78 -6.73 9.08
C SER A 229 12.44 -6.10 9.43
N ILE A 230 11.34 -6.67 8.93
CA ILE A 230 9.99 -6.14 9.16
C ILE A 230 9.62 -6.19 10.64
N GLU A 231 10.08 -7.21 11.36
CA GLU A 231 9.90 -7.39 12.80
C GLU A 231 10.47 -6.20 13.60
N ASP A 232 11.61 -5.67 13.16
CA ASP A 232 12.33 -4.58 13.82
C ASP A 232 11.80 -3.19 13.45
N LEU A 233 10.96 -3.09 12.41
CA LEU A 233 10.42 -1.81 11.94
C LEU A 233 9.56 -1.16 13.03
N PRO A 234 9.92 0.02 13.56
CA PRO A 234 9.12 0.69 14.56
C PRO A 234 7.77 1.10 13.97
N VAL A 235 6.68 0.89 14.70
CA VAL A 235 5.36 1.43 14.35
C VAL A 235 5.18 2.73 15.11
N VAL A 236 5.02 3.85 14.39
CA VAL A 236 4.79 5.14 15.02
C VAL A 236 3.39 5.22 15.65
N PRO A 237 3.23 5.96 16.75
CA PRO A 237 1.94 6.08 17.45
C PRO A 237 0.79 6.48 16.52
N GLU A 238 1.01 7.39 15.60
CA GLU A 238 -0.02 7.91 14.70
C GLU A 238 -0.57 6.82 13.75
N ILE A 239 0.31 5.95 13.24
CA ILE A 239 -0.06 4.81 12.40
C ILE A 239 -0.69 3.69 13.22
N LYS A 240 -0.22 3.48 14.46
CA LYS A 240 -0.84 2.52 15.38
C LYS A 240 -2.29 2.90 15.69
N VAL A 241 -2.55 4.16 16.04
CA VAL A 241 -3.90 4.67 16.29
C VAL A 241 -4.77 4.54 15.04
N LEU A 242 -4.24 4.85 13.85
CA LEU A 242 -4.99 4.66 12.60
C LEU A 242 -5.40 3.19 12.41
N ALA A 243 -4.49 2.24 12.65
CA ALA A 243 -4.79 0.80 12.55
C ALA A 243 -5.87 0.37 13.55
N GLU A 244 -5.80 0.85 14.80
CA GLU A 244 -6.83 0.60 15.83
C GLU A 244 -8.21 1.12 15.41
N ARG A 245 -8.29 2.33 14.83
CA ARG A 245 -9.56 2.88 14.32
C ARG A 245 -10.14 2.04 13.20
N VAL A 246 -9.29 1.59 12.27
CA VAL A 246 -9.70 0.73 11.16
C VAL A 246 -10.19 -0.63 11.65
N MET A 247 -9.51 -1.23 12.64
CA MET A 247 -9.96 -2.51 13.23
C MET A 247 -11.31 -2.42 13.92
N ASN A 248 -11.57 -1.29 14.57
CA ASN A 248 -12.84 -1.03 15.25
C ASN A 248 -13.96 -0.57 14.31
N ASN A 249 -13.70 -0.50 12.99
CA ASN A 249 -14.61 0.07 11.99
C ASN A 249 -15.10 1.49 12.37
N ASP A 250 -14.26 2.28 13.03
CA ASP A 250 -14.60 3.66 13.39
C ASP A 250 -14.40 4.58 12.19
N MET A 251 -15.49 4.84 11.47
CA MET A 251 -15.53 5.68 10.27
C MET A 251 -15.93 7.13 10.56
N LYS A 252 -15.76 7.61 11.80
CA LYS A 252 -16.01 9.01 12.16
C LYS A 252 -14.89 9.92 11.71
N GLU A 253 -15.27 11.15 11.35
CA GLU A 253 -14.29 12.21 11.06
C GLU A 253 -13.40 12.47 12.28
N GLU A 254 -12.10 12.27 12.15
CA GLU A 254 -11.13 12.44 13.23
C GLU A 254 -9.76 12.82 12.67
N ILE A 255 -9.07 13.74 13.35
CA ILE A 255 -7.66 14.04 13.11
C ILE A 255 -6.83 13.32 14.17
N ILE A 256 -5.92 12.48 13.73
CA ILE A 256 -4.94 11.75 14.52
C ILE A 256 -3.63 12.55 14.46
N VAL A 257 -3.22 13.04 15.62
CA VAL A 257 -1.98 13.80 15.82
C VAL A 257 -0.99 13.01 16.61
#